data_AF-A0A7Z9BUK2-F1
#
_entry.id   AF-A0A7Z9BUK2-F1
#
_cell.length_a   1.000
_cell.length_b   1.000
_cell.length_c   1.000
_cell.angle_alpha   90.00
_cell.angle_beta   90.00
_cell.angle_gamma   90.00
#
_symmetry.space_group_name_H-M   'P 1'
#
loop_
_entity.id
_entity.type
_entity.pdbx_description
1 polymer ?
#
loop_
_entity_poly.entity_id
_entity_poly.type
_entity_poly.pdbx_seq_one_letter_code
_entity_poly.pdbx_strand_id
1 'polypeptide(L)'
;MLQNQKSLNLIEQIKTCQNLLEFDHISLPFELIQSLLEDCQLTFPPEVLKQLSETEPETLEAWAIALSKTLGTQLELLNSWQPLLDSFPLSVNLKQRISDRNQSLKTLITEKSELLKSANLILSQEQQIRQETQELKTLKSKIQQLTTLEAKLQTTNLEQLKKTIAEKSAQLEPQQQILTDLQQQKTQLDDQITALQQQQTLLKEEITYWQSRQNYLEQSTRNSLSELITLTQLQRQRLSEALAEELAHLETQKQQLIQQQETYTQVQQQIQQTQTDFETYQTITQELITILNSHYQTNAVLGKLLPVNCQKIDHLLKTVQETLAEIDQELSTSRQKQEQIQQKTRFTF
;
A
#
# COMPACT_ATOMS: atom_id res chain seq x y z
N MET A 1 -58.21 19.77 77.42
CA MET A 1 -57.30 20.19 78.52
C MET A 1 -57.91 20.07 79.92
N LEU A 2 -59.17 19.63 80.11
CA LEU A 2 -59.73 19.28 81.43
C LEU A 2 -59.57 17.77 81.80
N GLN A 3 -59.13 16.93 80.87
CA GLN A 3 -59.21 15.45 80.92
C GLN A 3 -58.23 14.75 81.87
N ASN A 4 -57.40 15.45 82.64
CA ASN A 4 -56.43 14.83 83.56
C ASN A 4 -56.42 15.49 84.95
N GLN A 5 -57.34 16.42 85.25
CA GLN A 5 -57.28 17.15 86.52
C GLN A 5 -57.61 16.24 87.72
N LYS A 6 -58.51 15.27 87.56
CA LYS A 6 -58.90 14.34 88.63
C LYS A 6 -57.76 13.37 88.99
N SER A 7 -57.14 12.74 87.98
CA SER A 7 -56.00 11.84 88.16
C SER A 7 -54.76 12.59 88.70
N LEU A 8 -54.48 13.80 88.21
CA LEU A 8 -53.39 14.65 88.74
C LEU A 8 -53.64 15.10 90.19
N ASN A 9 -54.86 15.50 90.53
CA ASN A 9 -55.22 15.87 91.90
C ASN A 9 -55.10 14.68 92.87
N LEU A 10 -55.51 13.47 92.45
CA LEU A 10 -55.34 12.25 93.24
C LEU A 10 -53.86 11.91 93.44
N ILE A 11 -53.02 12.08 92.41
CA ILE A 11 -51.57 11.89 92.52
C ILE A 11 -50.95 12.89 93.51
N GLU A 12 -51.36 14.16 93.46
CA GLU A 12 -50.89 15.18 94.41
C GLU A 12 -51.34 14.88 95.84
N GLN A 13 -52.60 14.48 96.03
CA GLN A 13 -53.12 14.07 97.34
C GLN A 13 -52.31 12.90 97.92
N ILE A 14 -52.08 11.84 97.14
CA ILE A 14 -51.25 10.69 97.57
C ILE A 14 -49.83 11.12 97.95
N LYS A 15 -49.22 12.06 97.23
CA LYS A 15 -47.88 12.57 97.52
C LYS A 15 -47.82 13.43 98.79
N THR A 16 -48.90 14.16 99.09
CA THR A 16 -48.99 15.04 100.27
C THR A 16 -49.49 14.32 101.53
N CYS A 17 -50.08 13.13 101.40
CA CYS A 17 -50.49 12.30 102.53
C CYS A 17 -49.28 11.81 103.32
N GLN A 18 -49.28 12.06 104.63
CA GLN A 18 -48.23 11.61 105.54
C GLN A 18 -48.33 10.10 105.85
N ASN A 19 -49.53 9.52 105.79
CA ASN A 19 -49.76 8.10 106.04
C ASN A 19 -50.92 7.53 105.20
N LEU A 20 -50.61 6.57 104.31
CA LEU A 20 -51.59 5.90 103.45
C LEU A 20 -52.34 4.75 104.14
N LEU A 21 -51.99 4.42 105.38
CA LEU A 21 -52.65 3.37 106.17
C LEU A 21 -53.87 3.89 106.94
N GLU A 22 -54.09 5.21 106.95
CA GLU A 22 -55.27 5.80 107.57
C GLU A 22 -56.53 5.47 106.78
N PHE A 23 -57.63 5.26 107.50
CA PHE A 23 -58.91 4.83 106.93
C PHE A 23 -59.41 5.75 105.80
N ASP A 24 -59.23 7.06 105.94
CA ASP A 24 -59.67 8.05 104.96
C ASP A 24 -58.76 8.11 103.71
N HIS A 25 -57.54 7.59 103.79
CA HIS A 25 -56.51 7.70 102.75
C HIS A 25 -56.20 6.37 102.04
N ILE A 26 -56.62 5.23 102.62
CA ILE A 26 -56.33 3.89 102.08
C ILE A 26 -57.03 3.60 100.74
N SER A 27 -58.11 4.33 100.41
CA SER A 27 -58.82 4.20 99.13
C SER A 27 -58.17 4.97 97.99
N LEU A 28 -57.35 5.99 98.28
CA LEU A 28 -56.78 6.90 97.27
C LEU A 28 -56.04 6.18 96.13
N PRO A 29 -55.20 5.15 96.38
CA PRO A 29 -54.53 4.43 95.29
C PRO A 29 -55.52 3.69 94.36
N PHE A 30 -56.62 3.19 94.90
CA PHE A 30 -57.64 2.48 94.12
C PHE A 30 -58.53 3.46 93.34
N GLU A 31 -58.83 4.62 93.91
CA GLU A 31 -59.53 5.71 93.23
C GLU A 31 -58.71 6.27 92.06
N LEU A 32 -57.38 6.33 92.21
CA LEU A 32 -56.48 6.70 91.11
C LEU A 32 -56.55 5.69 89.95
N ILE A 33 -56.52 4.38 90.25
CA ILE A 33 -56.65 3.34 89.21
C ILE A 33 -57.99 3.46 88.50
N GLN A 34 -59.08 3.71 89.23
CA GLN A 34 -60.39 3.91 88.63
C GLN A 34 -60.42 5.14 87.71
N SER A 35 -59.85 6.27 88.13
CA SER A 35 -59.76 7.47 87.28
C SER A 35 -58.95 7.21 86.01
N LEU A 36 -57.85 6.46 86.09
CA LEU A 36 -57.04 6.13 84.91
C LEU A 36 -57.78 5.21 83.92
N LEU A 37 -58.62 4.29 84.42
CA LEU A 37 -59.48 3.46 83.56
C LEU A 37 -60.56 4.29 82.86
N GLU A 38 -61.17 5.25 83.58
CA GLU A 38 -62.12 6.22 83.01
C GLU A 38 -61.44 7.06 81.90
N ASP A 39 -60.21 7.54 82.14
CA ASP A 39 -59.43 8.31 81.17
C ASP A 39 -59.07 7.46 79.93
N CYS A 40 -58.71 6.19 80.12
CA CYS A 40 -58.49 5.25 79.02
C CYS A 40 -59.74 5.03 78.17
N GLN A 41 -60.91 4.87 78.79
CA GLN A 41 -62.18 4.70 78.08
C GLN A 41 -62.55 5.93 77.25
N LEU A 42 -62.26 7.13 77.75
CA LEU A 42 -62.48 8.39 77.04
C LEU A 42 -61.47 8.62 75.90
N THR A 43 -60.24 8.12 76.06
CA THR A 43 -59.18 8.22 75.06
C THR A 43 -59.41 7.26 73.89
N PHE A 44 -59.98 6.09 74.16
CA PHE A 44 -60.29 5.06 73.17
C PHE A 44 -61.79 4.79 73.09
N PRO A 45 -62.61 5.74 72.60
CA PRO A 45 -64.02 5.51 72.40
C PRO A 45 -64.27 4.48 71.27
N PRO A 46 -65.43 3.79 71.27
CA PRO A 46 -65.70 2.70 70.33
C PRO A 46 -65.62 3.13 68.86
N GLU A 47 -65.91 4.39 68.55
CA GLU A 47 -65.78 4.95 67.20
C GLU A 47 -64.33 5.01 66.73
N VAL A 48 -63.40 5.37 67.62
CA VAL A 48 -61.96 5.43 67.31
C VAL A 48 -61.41 4.02 67.11
N LEU A 49 -61.82 3.05 67.94
CA LEU A 49 -61.43 1.65 67.77
C LEU A 49 -61.98 1.06 66.45
N LYS A 50 -63.19 1.45 66.05
CA LYS A 50 -63.77 1.05 64.76
C LYS A 50 -63.01 1.66 63.58
N GLN A 51 -62.66 2.95 63.66
CA GLN A 51 -61.84 3.59 62.63
C GLN A 51 -60.48 2.90 62.49
N LEU A 52 -59.83 2.58 63.61
CA LEU A 52 -58.56 1.84 63.61
C LEU A 52 -58.69 0.45 62.97
N SER A 53 -59.83 -0.24 63.13
CA SER A 53 -60.07 -1.52 62.46
C SER A 53 -60.11 -1.42 60.92
N GLU A 54 -60.51 -0.26 60.39
CA GLU A 54 -60.66 -0.03 58.95
C GLU A 54 -59.38 0.57 58.34
N THR A 55 -58.63 1.39 59.08
CA THR A 55 -57.46 2.11 58.57
C THR A 55 -56.13 1.46 58.93
N GLU A 56 -55.98 0.95 60.16
CA GLU A 56 -54.71 0.45 60.70
C GLU A 56 -54.95 -0.74 61.66
N PRO A 57 -55.23 -1.94 61.13
CA PRO A 57 -55.58 -3.10 61.94
C PRO A 57 -54.45 -3.54 62.87
N GLU A 58 -53.18 -3.33 62.49
CA GLU A 58 -52.00 -3.63 63.32
C GLU A 58 -51.97 -2.76 64.60
N THR A 59 -52.38 -1.50 64.50
CA THR A 59 -52.46 -0.58 65.64
C THR A 59 -53.56 -1.00 66.63
N LEU A 60 -54.69 -1.50 66.12
CA LEU A 60 -55.77 -2.04 66.94
C LEU A 60 -55.35 -3.33 67.65
N GLU A 61 -54.61 -4.21 66.96
CA GLU A 61 -54.05 -5.43 67.56
C GLU A 61 -53.06 -5.10 68.69
N ALA A 62 -52.16 -4.14 68.48
CA ALA A 62 -51.24 -3.67 69.50
C ALA A 62 -51.96 -3.10 70.74
N TRP A 63 -53.05 -2.34 70.53
CA TRP A 63 -53.90 -1.83 71.60
C TRP A 63 -54.56 -2.98 72.39
N ALA A 64 -55.14 -3.96 71.70
CA ALA A 64 -55.79 -5.12 72.34
C ALA A 64 -54.79 -5.97 73.16
N ILE A 65 -53.57 -6.13 72.64
CA ILE A 65 -52.46 -6.80 73.35
C ILE A 65 -52.08 -6.02 74.61
N ALA A 66 -51.95 -4.68 74.51
CA ALA A 66 -51.61 -3.84 75.64
C ALA A 66 -52.67 -3.91 76.75
N LEU A 67 -53.96 -3.84 76.39
CA LEU A 67 -55.08 -3.98 77.34
C LEU A 67 -55.10 -5.36 78.00
N SER A 68 -54.89 -6.43 77.23
CA SER A 68 -54.79 -7.79 77.74
C SER A 68 -53.64 -7.95 78.74
N LYS A 69 -52.48 -7.37 78.43
CA LYS A 69 -51.32 -7.36 79.32
C LYS A 69 -51.60 -6.62 80.63
N THR A 70 -52.26 -5.46 80.57
CA THR A 70 -52.63 -4.68 81.78
C THR A 70 -53.59 -5.47 82.67
N LEU A 71 -54.62 -6.11 82.10
CA LEU A 71 -55.53 -6.97 82.87
C LEU A 71 -54.81 -8.16 83.50
N GLY A 72 -53.86 -8.76 82.77
CA GLY A 72 -53.00 -9.83 83.29
C GLY A 72 -52.20 -9.38 84.51
N THR A 73 -51.55 -8.21 84.46
CA THR A 73 -50.79 -7.67 85.59
C THR A 73 -51.66 -7.37 86.82
N GLN A 74 -52.89 -6.89 86.61
CA GLN A 74 -53.85 -6.68 87.71
C GLN A 74 -54.25 -8.01 88.36
N LEU A 75 -54.45 -9.05 87.55
CA LEU A 75 -54.77 -10.39 88.04
C LEU A 75 -53.60 -11.02 88.81
N GLU A 76 -52.37 -10.87 88.32
CA GLU A 76 -51.16 -11.34 89.02
C GLU A 76 -51.02 -10.71 90.40
N LEU A 77 -51.24 -9.40 90.50
CA LEU A 77 -51.22 -8.67 91.76
C LEU A 77 -52.32 -9.17 92.71
N LEU A 78 -53.55 -9.36 92.22
CA LEU A 78 -54.65 -9.92 93.03
C LEU A 78 -54.34 -11.36 93.50
N ASN A 79 -53.76 -12.20 92.65
CA ASN A 79 -53.34 -13.55 93.03
C ASN A 79 -52.23 -13.53 94.09
N SER A 80 -51.34 -12.54 94.07
CA SER A 80 -50.30 -12.37 95.10
C SER A 80 -50.88 -11.96 96.46
N TRP A 81 -51.98 -11.21 96.47
CA TRP A 81 -52.66 -10.75 97.69
C TRP A 81 -53.64 -11.78 98.26
N GLN A 82 -54.21 -12.66 97.42
CA GLN A 82 -55.14 -13.70 97.83
C GLN A 82 -54.68 -14.50 99.08
N PRO A 83 -53.46 -15.09 99.13
CA PRO A 83 -53.02 -15.87 100.30
C PRO A 83 -52.89 -15.01 101.56
N LEU A 84 -52.57 -13.72 101.42
CA LEU A 84 -52.48 -12.77 102.53
C LEU A 84 -53.88 -12.44 103.06
N LEU A 85 -54.84 -12.18 102.16
CA LEU A 85 -56.23 -11.90 102.50
C LEU A 85 -56.92 -13.09 103.19
N ASP A 86 -56.58 -14.31 102.78
CA ASP A 86 -57.09 -15.52 103.40
C ASP A 86 -56.57 -15.71 104.84
N SER A 87 -55.36 -15.21 105.15
CA SER A 87 -54.73 -15.28 106.47
C SER A 87 -55.24 -14.22 107.48
N PHE A 88 -55.83 -13.12 107.01
CA PHE A 88 -56.34 -12.07 107.89
C PHE A 88 -57.68 -12.44 108.55
N PRO A 89 -58.01 -11.89 109.74
CA PRO A 89 -59.29 -12.11 110.41
C PRO A 89 -60.43 -11.28 109.78
N LEU A 90 -60.61 -11.40 108.47
CA LEU A 90 -61.69 -10.76 107.73
C LEU A 90 -63.01 -11.53 107.91
N SER A 91 -64.14 -10.85 107.78
CA SER A 91 -65.45 -11.49 107.83
C SER A 91 -65.62 -12.51 106.68
N VAL A 92 -66.33 -13.61 106.95
CA VAL A 92 -66.55 -14.71 105.98
C VAL A 92 -67.20 -14.19 104.69
N ASN A 93 -68.16 -13.25 104.80
CA ASN A 93 -68.82 -12.62 103.65
C ASN A 93 -67.85 -11.84 102.76
N LEU A 94 -66.84 -11.17 103.32
CA LEU A 94 -65.86 -10.42 102.53
C LEU A 94 -64.90 -11.37 101.81
N LYS A 95 -64.42 -12.43 102.48
CA LYS A 95 -63.56 -13.45 101.84
C LYS A 95 -64.26 -14.12 100.67
N GLN A 96 -65.52 -14.49 100.84
CA GLN A 96 -66.33 -15.08 99.78
C GLN A 96 -66.51 -14.13 98.59
N ARG A 97 -66.88 -12.86 98.83
CA ARG A 97 -67.02 -11.85 97.77
C ARG A 97 -65.73 -11.60 96.99
N ILE A 98 -64.57 -11.59 97.67
CA ILE A 98 -63.26 -11.42 97.01
C ILE A 98 -62.95 -12.63 96.13
N SER A 99 -63.16 -13.84 96.64
CA SER A 99 -62.97 -15.08 95.88
C SER A 99 -63.86 -15.14 94.64
N ASP A 100 -65.16 -14.88 94.80
CA ASP A 100 -66.14 -14.92 93.69
C ASP A 100 -65.78 -13.89 92.59
N ARG A 101 -65.34 -12.70 93.01
CA ARG A 101 -64.95 -11.63 92.08
C ARG A 101 -63.61 -11.92 91.39
N ASN A 102 -62.66 -12.53 92.09
CA ASN A 102 -61.40 -13.00 91.51
C ASN A 102 -61.63 -14.15 90.50
N GLN A 103 -62.53 -15.08 90.79
CA GLN A 103 -62.92 -16.13 89.84
C GLN A 103 -63.61 -15.54 88.61
N SER A 104 -64.53 -14.59 88.80
CA SER A 104 -65.21 -13.88 87.70
C SER A 104 -64.22 -13.11 86.81
N LEU A 105 -63.19 -12.49 87.38
CA LEU A 105 -62.14 -11.84 86.61
C LEU A 105 -61.28 -12.85 85.82
N LYS A 106 -60.96 -14.01 86.41
CA LYS A 106 -60.24 -15.08 85.71
C LYS A 106 -61.03 -15.58 84.51
N THR A 107 -62.32 -15.88 84.68
CA THR A 107 -63.18 -16.36 83.59
C THR A 107 -63.32 -15.32 82.48
N LEU A 108 -63.50 -14.05 82.82
CA LEU A 108 -63.58 -12.96 81.83
C LEU A 108 -62.29 -12.81 81.03
N ILE A 109 -61.12 -12.92 81.68
CA ILE A 109 -59.83 -12.84 80.97
C ILE A 109 -59.67 -14.03 80.02
N THR A 110 -60.02 -15.24 80.44
CA THR A 110 -59.93 -16.43 79.57
C THR A 110 -60.87 -16.31 78.37
N GLU A 111 -62.14 -15.95 78.58
CA GLU A 111 -63.13 -15.78 77.51
C GLU A 111 -62.71 -14.71 76.50
N LYS A 112 -62.19 -13.56 76.97
CA LYS A 112 -61.70 -12.49 76.09
C LYS A 112 -60.47 -12.92 75.31
N SER A 113 -59.56 -13.69 75.91
CA SER A 113 -58.38 -14.21 75.20
C SER A 113 -58.76 -15.22 74.11
N GLU A 114 -59.78 -16.05 74.34
CA GLU A 114 -60.31 -16.99 73.34
C GLU A 114 -61.02 -16.26 72.20
N LEU A 115 -61.79 -15.21 72.51
CA LEU A 115 -62.41 -14.34 71.50
C LEU A 115 -61.38 -13.64 70.62
N LEU A 116 -60.27 -13.16 71.18
CA LEU A 116 -59.19 -12.57 70.38
C LEU A 116 -58.53 -13.62 69.46
N LYS A 117 -58.31 -14.84 69.95
CA LYS A 117 -57.78 -15.94 69.12
C LYS A 117 -58.73 -16.33 67.98
N SER A 118 -60.04 -16.43 68.27
CA SER A 118 -61.03 -16.78 67.24
C SER A 118 -61.22 -15.66 66.21
N ALA A 119 -61.16 -14.39 66.63
CA ALA A 119 -61.18 -13.24 65.71
C ALA A 119 -59.99 -13.28 64.73
N ASN A 120 -58.78 -13.59 65.20
CA ASN A 120 -57.61 -13.72 64.33
C ASN A 120 -57.76 -14.86 63.31
N LEU A 121 -58.36 -16.00 63.71
CA LEU A 121 -58.66 -17.09 62.78
C LEU A 121 -59.64 -16.65 61.69
N ILE A 122 -60.71 -15.96 62.06
CA ILE A 122 -61.71 -15.46 61.09
C ILE A 122 -61.09 -14.47 60.11
N LEU A 123 -60.26 -13.53 60.59
CA LEU A 123 -59.56 -12.56 59.74
C LEU A 123 -58.63 -13.26 58.74
N SER A 124 -57.90 -14.30 59.19
CA SER A 124 -57.03 -15.08 58.30
C SER A 124 -57.80 -15.83 57.21
N GLN A 125 -58.96 -16.39 57.55
CA GLN A 125 -59.84 -17.06 56.59
C GLN A 125 -60.44 -16.08 55.59
N GLU A 126 -60.86 -14.89 56.04
CA GLU A 126 -61.34 -13.84 55.14
C GLU A 126 -60.27 -13.42 54.12
N GLN A 127 -59.02 -13.27 54.57
CA GLN A 127 -57.91 -12.93 53.69
C GLN A 127 -57.67 -14.01 52.63
N GLN A 128 -57.73 -15.29 53.01
CA GLN A 128 -57.62 -16.40 52.06
C GLN A 128 -58.76 -16.39 51.04
N ILE A 129 -60.01 -16.19 51.46
CA ILE A 129 -61.17 -16.11 50.57
C ILE A 129 -61.01 -14.94 49.58
N ARG A 130 -60.48 -13.79 50.02
CA ARG A 130 -60.20 -12.65 49.13
C ARG A 130 -59.17 -13.01 48.06
N GLN A 131 -58.12 -13.75 48.42
CA GLN A 131 -57.11 -14.22 47.46
C GLN A 131 -57.70 -15.19 46.44
N GLU A 132 -58.43 -16.22 46.88
CA GLU A 132 -59.08 -17.20 46.00
C GLU A 132 -60.09 -16.52 45.06
N THR A 133 -60.80 -15.49 45.54
CA THR A 133 -61.74 -14.70 44.72
C THR A 133 -61.02 -13.91 43.62
N GLN A 134 -59.82 -13.38 43.90
CA GLN A 134 -59.00 -12.72 42.89
C GLN A 134 -58.51 -13.71 41.83
N GLU A 135 -58.04 -14.88 42.25
CA GLU A 135 -57.62 -15.95 41.34
C GLU A 135 -58.77 -16.38 40.41
N LEU A 136 -59.97 -16.56 40.96
CA LEU A 136 -61.17 -16.90 40.17
C LEU A 136 -61.47 -15.83 39.11
N LYS A 137 -61.35 -14.53 39.45
CA LYS A 137 -61.49 -13.44 38.47
C LYS A 137 -60.46 -13.55 37.34
N THR A 138 -59.20 -13.85 37.66
CA THR A 138 -58.17 -14.04 36.62
C THR A 138 -58.48 -15.25 35.73
N LEU A 139 -58.93 -16.37 36.30
CA LEU A 139 -59.30 -17.56 35.54
C LEU A 139 -60.48 -17.29 34.60
N LYS A 140 -61.51 -16.56 35.06
CA LYS A 140 -62.62 -16.12 34.20
C LYS A 140 -62.15 -15.30 33.00
N SER A 141 -61.18 -14.39 33.19
CA SER A 141 -60.62 -13.60 32.08
C SER A 141 -59.85 -14.46 31.07
N LYS A 142 -59.09 -15.46 31.54
CA LYS A 142 -58.38 -16.41 30.67
C LYS A 142 -59.35 -17.26 29.86
N ILE A 143 -60.45 -17.72 30.46
CA ILE A 143 -61.49 -18.46 29.74
C ILE A 143 -62.07 -17.60 28.61
N GLN A 144 -62.38 -16.32 28.88
CA GLN A 144 -62.85 -15.41 27.83
C GLN A 144 -61.83 -15.27 26.70
N GLN A 145 -60.54 -15.09 27.00
CA GLN A 145 -59.49 -15.03 25.97
C GLN A 145 -59.44 -16.31 25.13
N LEU A 146 -59.49 -17.48 25.77
CA LEU A 146 -59.49 -18.76 25.06
C LEU A 146 -60.70 -18.90 24.15
N THR A 147 -61.90 -18.52 24.61
CA THR A 147 -63.11 -18.55 23.74
C THR A 147 -62.99 -17.62 22.54
N THR A 148 -62.35 -16.44 22.68
CA THR A 148 -62.11 -15.56 21.53
C THR A 148 -61.09 -16.14 20.55
N LEU A 149 -60.05 -16.82 21.05
CA LEU A 149 -59.07 -17.50 20.22
C LEU A 149 -59.68 -18.69 19.48
N GLU A 150 -60.52 -19.48 20.16
CA GLU A 150 -61.25 -20.58 19.55
C GLU A 150 -62.18 -20.09 18.44
N ALA A 151 -62.94 -19.02 18.68
CA ALA A 151 -63.78 -18.41 17.65
C ALA A 151 -62.95 -17.92 16.45
N LYS A 152 -61.80 -17.26 16.70
CA LYS A 152 -60.87 -16.86 15.64
C LYS A 152 -60.35 -18.06 14.85
N LEU A 153 -59.98 -19.14 15.54
CA LEU A 153 -59.46 -20.36 14.92
C LEU A 153 -60.55 -21.02 14.04
N GLN A 154 -61.79 -21.09 14.50
CA GLN A 154 -62.92 -21.58 13.70
C GLN A 154 -63.21 -20.71 12.47
N THR A 155 -63.05 -19.39 12.57
CA THR A 155 -63.21 -18.48 11.41
C THR A 155 -62.00 -18.46 10.47
N THR A 156 -60.83 -18.90 10.92
CA THR A 156 -59.60 -18.89 10.12
C THR A 156 -59.58 -20.11 9.23
N ASN A 157 -59.86 -19.93 7.93
CA ASN A 157 -59.82 -21.02 6.97
C ASN A 157 -58.38 -21.42 6.63
N LEU A 158 -57.82 -22.35 7.40
CA LEU A 158 -56.46 -22.88 7.22
C LEU A 158 -56.24 -23.47 5.83
N GLU A 159 -57.27 -24.07 5.23
CA GLU A 159 -57.19 -24.64 3.89
C GLU A 159 -57.04 -23.55 2.81
N GLN A 160 -57.72 -22.42 2.99
CA GLN A 160 -57.53 -21.27 2.11
C GLN A 160 -56.12 -20.69 2.21
N LEU A 161 -55.56 -20.59 3.42
CA LEU A 161 -54.18 -20.13 3.62
C LEU A 161 -53.14 -21.08 3.00
N LYS A 162 -53.30 -22.40 3.21
CA LYS A 162 -52.45 -23.42 2.56
C LYS A 162 -52.52 -23.31 1.04
N LYS A 163 -53.73 -23.12 0.50
CA LYS A 163 -53.93 -22.94 -0.95
C LYS A 163 -53.23 -21.67 -1.45
N THR A 164 -53.36 -20.54 -0.76
CA THR A 164 -52.66 -19.29 -1.13
C THR A 164 -51.14 -19.44 -1.06
N ILE A 165 -50.62 -20.17 -0.08
CA ILE A 165 -49.18 -20.47 0.02
C ILE A 165 -48.73 -21.33 -1.17
N ALA A 166 -49.47 -22.39 -1.50
CA ALA A 166 -49.17 -23.25 -2.64
C ALA A 166 -49.22 -22.51 -3.98
N GLU A 167 -50.21 -21.62 -4.16
CA GLU A 167 -50.32 -20.76 -5.35
C GLU A 167 -49.13 -19.80 -5.45
N LYS A 168 -48.73 -19.15 -4.34
CA LYS A 168 -47.57 -18.26 -4.33
C LYS A 168 -46.26 -19.01 -4.54
N SER A 169 -46.10 -20.21 -3.99
CA SER A 169 -44.89 -21.01 -4.23
C SER A 169 -44.80 -21.44 -5.69
N ALA A 170 -45.90 -21.83 -6.32
CA ALA A 170 -45.94 -22.17 -7.75
C ALA A 170 -45.63 -20.95 -8.65
N GLN A 171 -46.01 -19.74 -8.23
CA GLN A 171 -45.65 -18.50 -8.94
C GLN A 171 -44.16 -18.13 -8.79
N LEU A 172 -43.53 -18.49 -7.66
CA LEU A 172 -42.12 -18.17 -7.39
C LEU A 172 -41.14 -19.16 -8.02
N GLU A 173 -41.57 -20.41 -8.24
CA GLU A 173 -40.74 -21.45 -8.86
C GLU A 173 -40.14 -21.06 -10.23
N PRO A 174 -40.90 -20.51 -11.20
CA PRO A 174 -40.31 -20.07 -12.47
C PRO A 174 -39.36 -18.87 -12.30
N GLN A 175 -39.60 -18.00 -11.31
CA GLN A 175 -38.70 -16.88 -11.03
C GLN A 175 -37.35 -17.37 -10.49
N GLN A 176 -37.37 -18.44 -9.68
CA GLN A 176 -36.13 -19.07 -9.20
C GLN A 176 -35.34 -19.70 -10.35
N GLN A 177 -36.01 -20.38 -11.29
CA GLN A 177 -35.36 -20.96 -12.46
C GLN A 177 -34.71 -19.89 -13.36
N ILE A 178 -35.41 -18.78 -13.61
CA ILE A 178 -34.83 -17.64 -14.36
C ILE A 178 -33.60 -17.08 -13.64
N LEU A 179 -33.64 -16.99 -12.31
CA LEU A 179 -32.53 -16.47 -11.52
C LEU A 179 -31.31 -17.43 -11.58
N THR A 180 -31.52 -18.74 -11.54
CA THR A 180 -30.44 -19.71 -11.72
C THR A 180 -29.84 -19.65 -13.13
N ASP A 181 -30.67 -19.48 -14.16
CA ASP A 181 -30.19 -19.35 -15.55
C ASP A 181 -29.36 -18.06 -15.73
N LEU A 182 -29.81 -16.94 -15.17
CA LEU A 182 -29.05 -15.69 -15.17
C LEU A 182 -27.74 -15.79 -14.39
N GLN A 183 -27.72 -16.52 -13.27
CA GLN A 183 -26.48 -16.78 -12.53
C GLN A 183 -25.49 -17.60 -13.36
N GLN A 184 -25.96 -18.63 -14.07
CA GLN A 184 -25.10 -19.41 -14.97
C GLN A 184 -24.56 -18.56 -16.12
N GLN A 185 -25.40 -17.73 -16.75
CA GLN A 185 -24.96 -16.80 -17.81
C GLN A 185 -23.92 -15.81 -17.28
N LYS A 186 -24.10 -15.29 -16.06
CA LYS A 186 -23.12 -14.41 -15.43
C LYS A 186 -21.77 -15.10 -15.26
N THR A 187 -21.75 -16.34 -14.74
CA THR A 187 -20.50 -17.09 -14.58
C THR A 187 -19.81 -17.34 -15.92
N GLN A 188 -20.57 -17.65 -16.98
CA GLN A 188 -20.01 -17.84 -18.32
C GLN A 188 -19.39 -16.55 -18.87
N LEU A 189 -20.02 -15.39 -18.64
CA LEU A 189 -19.47 -14.10 -19.04
C LEU A 189 -18.22 -13.74 -18.24
N ASP A 190 -18.20 -14.00 -16.93
CA ASP A 190 -17.03 -13.76 -16.07
C ASP A 190 -15.84 -14.63 -16.51
N ASP A 191 -16.07 -15.89 -16.90
CA ASP A 191 -15.05 -16.76 -17.47
C ASP A 191 -14.52 -16.24 -18.81
N GLN A 192 -15.40 -15.76 -19.70
CA GLN A 192 -15.01 -15.13 -20.97
C GLN A 192 -14.18 -13.86 -20.75
N ILE A 193 -14.58 -13.01 -19.80
CA ILE A 193 -13.83 -11.80 -19.43
C ILE A 193 -12.43 -12.17 -18.93
N THR A 194 -12.33 -13.19 -18.08
CA THR A 194 -11.05 -13.67 -17.55
C THR A 194 -10.14 -14.18 -18.67
N ALA A 195 -10.68 -14.94 -19.63
CA ALA A 195 -9.94 -15.41 -20.80
C ALA A 195 -9.46 -14.24 -21.68
N LEU A 196 -10.29 -13.23 -21.91
CA LEU A 196 -9.92 -12.03 -22.66
C LEU A 196 -8.85 -11.20 -21.94
N GLN A 197 -8.91 -11.10 -20.62
CA GLN A 197 -7.87 -10.42 -19.83
C GLN A 197 -6.52 -11.15 -19.96
N GLN A 198 -6.51 -12.48 -19.93
CA GLN A 198 -5.30 -13.28 -20.16
C GLN A 198 -4.75 -13.10 -21.57
N GLN A 199 -5.61 -13.06 -22.59
CA GLN A 199 -5.16 -12.75 -23.95
C GLN A 199 -4.58 -11.33 -24.04
N GLN A 200 -5.19 -10.35 -23.37
CA GLN A 200 -4.68 -8.98 -23.35
C GLN A 200 -3.31 -8.89 -22.66
N THR A 201 -3.06 -9.66 -21.60
CA THR A 201 -1.74 -9.70 -20.95
C THR A 201 -0.69 -10.32 -21.85
N LEU A 202 -1.01 -11.44 -22.53
CA LEU A 202 -0.10 -12.08 -23.48
C LEU A 202 0.27 -11.15 -24.65
N LEU A 203 -0.72 -10.47 -25.23
CA LEU A 203 -0.48 -9.50 -26.31
C LEU A 203 0.38 -8.33 -25.84
N LYS A 204 0.19 -7.84 -24.60
CA LYS A 204 1.05 -6.79 -24.04
C LYS A 204 2.49 -7.28 -23.89
N GLU A 205 2.69 -8.49 -23.39
CA GLU A 205 4.02 -9.09 -23.27
C GLU A 205 4.69 -9.24 -24.65
N GLU A 206 3.98 -9.74 -25.66
CA GLU A 206 4.48 -9.82 -27.04
C GLU A 206 4.86 -8.45 -27.60
N ILE A 207 4.03 -7.42 -27.40
CA ILE A 207 4.34 -6.04 -27.82
C ILE A 207 5.64 -5.57 -27.16
N THR A 208 5.79 -5.77 -25.84
CA THR A 208 7.02 -5.37 -25.14
C THR A 208 8.24 -6.14 -25.64
N TYR A 209 8.09 -7.43 -25.94
CA TYR A 209 9.15 -8.25 -26.53
C TYR A 209 9.58 -7.68 -27.90
N TRP A 210 8.64 -7.42 -28.80
CA TRP A 210 8.94 -6.86 -30.12
C TRP A 210 9.56 -5.46 -30.05
N GLN A 211 9.08 -4.59 -29.16
CA GLN A 211 9.67 -3.28 -28.93
C GLN A 211 11.11 -3.38 -28.43
N SER A 212 11.39 -4.27 -27.48
CA SER A 212 12.76 -4.49 -26.98
C SER A 212 13.69 -5.02 -28.07
N ARG A 213 13.20 -5.95 -28.90
CA ARG A 213 13.94 -6.51 -30.03
C ARG A 213 14.22 -5.46 -31.10
N GLN A 214 13.23 -4.61 -31.42
CA GLN A 214 13.42 -3.50 -32.35
C GLN A 214 14.49 -2.54 -31.83
N ASN A 215 14.41 -2.11 -30.57
CA ASN A 215 15.40 -1.22 -29.97
C ASN A 215 16.82 -1.83 -30.01
N TYR A 216 16.94 -3.12 -29.73
CA TYR A 216 18.22 -3.84 -29.83
C TYR A 216 18.78 -3.83 -31.25
N LEU A 217 17.95 -4.13 -32.26
CA LEU A 217 18.37 -4.09 -33.66
C LEU A 217 18.73 -2.69 -34.13
N GLU A 218 17.97 -1.67 -33.73
CA GLU A 218 18.31 -0.26 -34.00
C GLU A 218 19.63 0.15 -33.36
N GLN A 219 19.89 -0.28 -32.13
CA GLN A 219 21.15 0.03 -31.45
C GLN A 219 22.33 -0.73 -32.08
N SER A 220 22.14 -2.01 -32.42
CA SER A 220 23.16 -2.80 -33.12
C SER A 220 23.49 -2.21 -34.49
N THR A 221 22.48 -1.81 -35.26
CA THR A 221 22.70 -1.18 -36.58
C THR A 221 23.37 0.18 -36.45
N ARG A 222 22.99 1.01 -35.48
CA ARG A 222 23.70 2.27 -35.18
C ARG A 222 25.17 2.03 -34.82
N ASN A 223 25.47 1.00 -34.04
CA ASN A 223 26.86 0.63 -33.70
C ASN A 223 27.63 0.15 -34.93
N SER A 224 27.06 -0.73 -35.76
CA SER A 224 27.72 -1.16 -37.00
C SER A 224 27.91 -0.02 -37.99
N LEU A 225 26.97 0.92 -38.07
CA LEU A 225 27.12 2.12 -38.89
C LEU A 225 28.23 3.04 -38.35
N SER A 226 28.34 3.23 -37.05
CA SER A 226 29.42 4.04 -36.47
C SER A 226 30.79 3.38 -36.67
N GLU A 227 30.88 2.06 -36.55
CA GLU A 227 32.08 1.28 -36.90
C GLU A 227 32.43 1.43 -38.40
N LEU A 228 31.46 1.30 -39.31
CA LEU A 228 31.70 1.50 -40.74
C LEU A 228 32.14 2.92 -41.07
N ILE A 229 31.54 3.94 -40.43
CA ILE A 229 31.95 5.34 -40.61
C ILE A 229 33.40 5.52 -40.16
N THR A 230 33.79 5.01 -39.00
CA THR A 230 35.18 5.14 -38.52
C THR A 230 36.17 4.40 -39.43
N LEU A 231 35.85 3.18 -39.87
CA LEU A 231 36.67 2.43 -40.84
C LEU A 231 36.80 3.16 -42.18
N THR A 232 35.70 3.72 -42.69
CA THR A 232 35.69 4.48 -43.96
C THR A 232 36.49 5.76 -43.84
N GLN A 233 36.38 6.48 -42.72
CA GLN A 233 37.20 7.67 -42.45
C GLN A 233 38.69 7.32 -42.39
N LEU A 234 39.05 6.21 -41.73
CA LEU A 234 40.42 5.73 -41.63
C LEU A 234 40.98 5.29 -42.98
N GLN A 235 40.20 4.60 -43.80
CA GLN A 235 40.60 4.26 -45.17
C GLN A 235 40.75 5.51 -46.04
N ARG A 236 39.83 6.47 -45.94
CA ARG A 236 39.94 7.75 -46.65
C ARG A 236 41.22 8.48 -46.27
N GLN A 237 41.57 8.49 -44.99
CA GLN A 237 42.80 9.10 -44.51
C GLN A 237 44.03 8.39 -45.10
N ARG A 238 44.11 7.06 -45.02
CA ARG A 238 45.22 6.29 -45.62
C ARG A 238 45.36 6.50 -47.12
N LEU A 239 44.25 6.53 -47.85
CA LEU A 239 44.26 6.81 -49.29
C LEU A 239 44.68 8.23 -49.59
N SER A 240 44.25 9.21 -48.78
CA SER A 240 44.69 10.60 -48.95
C SER A 240 46.18 10.78 -48.64
N GLU A 241 46.71 10.07 -47.65
CA GLU A 241 48.15 10.02 -47.33
C GLU A 241 48.93 9.39 -48.49
N ALA A 242 48.52 8.23 -48.98
CA ALA A 242 49.16 7.57 -50.12
C ALA A 242 49.11 8.40 -51.41
N LEU A 243 47.97 9.07 -51.69
CA LEU A 243 47.86 9.97 -52.83
C LEU A 243 48.75 11.21 -52.67
N ALA A 244 48.90 11.75 -51.46
CA ALA A 244 49.80 12.86 -51.21
C ALA A 244 51.27 12.44 -51.42
N GLU A 245 51.66 11.24 -51.01
CA GLU A 245 52.98 10.67 -51.27
C GLU A 245 53.26 10.49 -52.77
N GLU A 246 52.32 9.92 -53.52
CA GLU A 246 52.44 9.75 -54.98
C GLU A 246 52.47 11.10 -55.73
N LEU A 247 51.66 12.07 -55.30
CA LEU A 247 51.71 13.43 -55.87
C LEU A 247 53.06 14.10 -55.60
N ALA A 248 53.59 13.98 -54.38
CA ALA A 248 54.93 14.47 -54.06
C ALA A 248 55.99 13.76 -54.92
N HIS A 249 55.85 12.45 -55.14
CA HIS A 249 56.76 11.69 -56.01
C HIS A 249 56.70 12.18 -57.47
N LEU A 250 55.51 12.34 -58.03
CA LEU A 250 55.32 12.90 -59.38
C LEU A 250 55.87 14.32 -59.49
N GLU A 251 55.70 15.16 -58.46
CA GLU A 251 56.24 16.51 -58.46
C GLU A 251 57.78 16.51 -58.45
N THR A 252 58.41 15.61 -57.67
CA THR A 252 59.87 15.42 -57.74
C THR A 252 60.34 14.93 -59.10
N GLN A 253 59.61 13.99 -59.72
CA GLN A 253 59.94 13.49 -61.06
C GLN A 253 59.79 14.58 -62.13
N LYS A 254 58.75 15.42 -62.03
CA LYS A 254 58.55 16.58 -62.90
C LYS A 254 59.71 17.57 -62.77
N GLN A 255 60.17 17.85 -61.55
CA GLN A 255 61.33 18.73 -61.32
C GLN A 255 62.61 18.15 -61.97
N GLN A 256 62.83 16.85 -61.85
CA GLN A 256 63.97 16.18 -62.52
C GLN A 256 63.89 16.28 -64.05
N LEU A 257 62.71 16.11 -64.63
CA LEU A 257 62.52 16.26 -66.08
C LEU A 257 62.78 17.68 -66.56
N ILE A 258 62.35 18.70 -65.79
CA ILE A 258 62.65 20.10 -66.10
C ILE A 258 64.17 20.34 -66.12
N GLN A 259 64.89 19.84 -65.11
CA GLN A 259 66.36 19.93 -65.08
C GLN A 259 67.00 19.23 -66.29
N GLN A 260 66.51 18.04 -66.65
CA GLN A 260 66.99 17.34 -67.84
C GLN A 260 66.72 18.18 -69.11
N GLN A 261 65.54 18.75 -69.25
CA GLN A 261 65.21 19.59 -70.41
C GLN A 261 66.10 20.83 -70.51
N GLU A 262 66.42 21.48 -69.39
CA GLU A 262 67.38 22.59 -69.34
C GLU A 262 68.77 22.13 -69.82
N THR A 263 69.26 20.97 -69.36
CA THR A 263 70.54 20.42 -69.83
C THR A 263 70.53 20.08 -71.32
N TYR A 264 69.44 19.49 -71.84
CA TYR A 264 69.29 19.23 -73.28
C TYR A 264 69.34 20.53 -74.09
N THR A 265 68.67 21.58 -73.61
CA THR A 265 68.64 22.88 -74.28
C THR A 265 70.03 23.52 -74.32
N GLN A 266 70.81 23.42 -73.24
CA GLN A 266 72.20 23.87 -73.20
C GLN A 266 73.09 23.11 -74.19
N VAL A 267 72.98 21.77 -74.23
CA VAL A 267 73.72 20.95 -75.19
C VAL A 267 73.34 21.29 -76.64
N GLN A 268 72.06 21.54 -76.91
CA GLN A 268 71.61 21.94 -78.24
C GLN A 268 72.17 23.30 -78.67
N GLN A 269 72.26 24.28 -77.75
CA GLN A 269 72.93 25.56 -78.01
C GLN A 269 74.43 25.37 -78.32
N GLN A 270 75.11 24.50 -77.57
CA GLN A 270 76.52 24.17 -77.84
C GLN A 270 76.71 23.55 -79.23
N ILE A 271 75.82 22.64 -79.64
CA ILE A 271 75.87 22.04 -80.98
C ILE A 271 75.68 23.11 -82.07
N GLN A 272 74.70 24.01 -81.93
CA GLN A 272 74.51 25.10 -82.88
C GLN A 272 75.75 26.00 -82.98
N GLN A 273 76.39 26.30 -81.86
CA GLN A 273 77.61 27.11 -81.84
C GLN A 273 78.78 26.39 -82.53
N THR A 274 78.94 25.08 -82.31
CA THR A 274 79.94 24.29 -83.05
C THR A 274 79.64 24.18 -84.55
N GLN A 275 78.38 24.20 -84.96
CA GLN A 275 78.00 24.24 -86.37
C GLN A 275 78.38 25.58 -87.02
N THR A 276 78.13 26.71 -86.35
CA THR A 276 78.54 28.03 -86.87
C THR A 276 80.06 28.16 -86.96
N ASP A 277 80.78 27.59 -85.99
CA ASP A 277 82.24 27.55 -86.01
C ASP A 277 82.73 26.68 -87.20
N PHE A 278 82.09 25.53 -87.42
CA PHE A 278 82.42 24.67 -88.56
C PHE A 278 82.17 25.34 -89.92
N GLU A 279 81.04 26.03 -90.09
CA GLU A 279 80.72 26.78 -91.31
C GLU A 279 81.74 27.91 -91.55
N THR A 280 82.15 28.63 -90.51
CA THR A 280 83.19 29.66 -90.64
C THR A 280 84.53 29.06 -91.06
N TYR A 281 84.95 27.93 -90.46
CA TYR A 281 86.12 27.18 -90.93
C TYR A 281 86.00 26.75 -92.40
N GLN A 282 84.82 26.32 -92.84
CA GLN A 282 84.56 25.91 -94.22
C GLN A 282 84.70 27.09 -95.21
N THR A 283 84.15 28.26 -94.88
CA THR A 283 84.33 29.47 -95.70
C THR A 283 85.80 29.88 -95.81
N ILE A 284 86.54 29.88 -94.69
CA ILE A 284 87.97 30.22 -94.68
C ILE A 284 88.77 29.25 -95.57
N THR A 285 88.45 27.95 -95.53
CA THR A 285 89.12 26.97 -96.39
C THR A 285 88.77 27.17 -97.87
N GLN A 286 87.54 27.54 -98.20
CA GLN A 286 87.16 27.85 -99.58
C GLN A 286 87.83 29.12 -100.12
N GLU A 287 87.99 30.15 -99.28
CA GLU A 287 88.77 31.35 -99.61
C GLU A 287 90.23 31.01 -99.89
N LEU A 288 90.86 30.18 -99.05
CA LEU A 288 92.22 29.70 -99.27
C LEU A 288 92.36 28.91 -100.58
N ILE A 289 91.39 28.06 -100.91
CA ILE A 289 91.36 27.31 -102.18
C ILE A 289 91.25 28.27 -103.38
N THR A 290 90.44 29.34 -103.28
CA THR A 290 90.32 30.33 -104.37
C THR A 290 91.60 31.12 -104.57
N ILE A 291 92.26 31.52 -103.48
CA ILE A 291 93.59 32.16 -103.53
C ILE A 291 94.63 31.22 -104.14
N LEU A 292 94.62 29.93 -103.77
CA LEU A 292 95.54 28.95 -104.32
C LEU A 292 95.34 28.76 -105.83
N ASN A 293 94.08 28.71 -106.28
CA ASN A 293 93.72 28.57 -107.69
C ASN A 293 94.10 29.81 -108.50
N SER A 294 93.94 31.03 -107.97
CA SER A 294 94.42 32.24 -108.64
C SER A 294 95.94 32.24 -108.75
N HIS A 295 96.65 31.77 -107.71
CA HIS A 295 98.11 31.61 -107.74
C HIS A 295 98.57 30.60 -108.81
N TYR A 296 97.84 29.49 -108.95
CA TYR A 296 98.10 28.45 -109.96
C TYR A 296 97.89 28.96 -111.39
N GLN A 297 96.81 29.71 -111.63
CA GLN A 297 96.55 30.31 -112.95
C GLN A 297 97.59 31.38 -113.32
N THR A 298 98.11 32.11 -112.33
CA THR A 298 99.20 33.09 -112.53
C THR A 298 100.52 32.39 -112.87
N ASN A 299 100.79 31.22 -112.29
CA ASN A 299 101.95 30.38 -112.63
C ASN A 299 101.86 29.73 -114.03
N ALA A 300 100.65 29.40 -114.50
CA ALA A 300 100.45 28.80 -115.83
C ALA A 300 100.82 29.75 -117.00
N VAL A 301 100.77 31.06 -116.78
CA VAL A 301 101.13 32.08 -117.80
C VAL A 301 102.65 32.31 -117.87
N LEU A 302 103.39 32.08 -116.78
CA LEU A 302 104.85 32.16 -116.73
C LEU A 302 105.57 30.95 -117.34
N GLY A 303 104.89 29.82 -117.53
CA GLY A 303 105.47 28.57 -118.04
C GLY A 303 105.68 28.46 -119.56
N LYS A 304 105.27 29.45 -120.37
CA LYS A 304 105.34 29.39 -121.84
C LYS A 304 106.64 29.92 -122.47
N LEU A 305 107.64 30.36 -121.69
CA LEU A 305 108.76 31.17 -122.22
C LEU A 305 110.19 30.82 -121.77
N LEU A 306 110.48 29.61 -121.25
CA LEU A 306 111.88 29.19 -120.99
C LEU A 306 112.15 27.71 -121.33
N PRO A 307 113.30 27.38 -121.97
CA PRO A 307 113.59 26.03 -122.45
C PRO A 307 114.49 25.19 -121.50
N VAL A 308 114.41 23.86 -121.65
CA VAL A 308 115.36 22.80 -121.20
C VAL A 308 115.27 22.45 -119.69
N ASN A 309 115.19 21.19 -119.19
CA ASN A 309 115.81 19.92 -119.59
C ASN A 309 114.98 18.69 -119.11
N CYS A 310 114.25 18.00 -119.98
CA CYS A 310 113.31 16.92 -119.61
C CYS A 310 113.96 15.68 -118.96
N GLN A 311 115.24 15.40 -119.24
CA GLN A 311 115.91 14.20 -118.72
C GLN A 311 116.21 14.28 -117.21
N LYS A 312 116.34 15.49 -116.65
CA LYS A 312 116.57 15.67 -115.19
C LYS A 312 115.26 15.58 -114.40
N ILE A 313 114.14 15.96 -115.01
CA ILE A 313 112.79 15.83 -114.44
C ILE A 313 112.36 14.35 -114.43
N ASP A 314 112.67 13.58 -115.47
CA ASP A 314 112.38 12.14 -115.49
C ASP A 314 113.20 11.37 -114.44
N HIS A 315 114.45 11.76 -114.19
CA HIS A 315 115.25 11.14 -113.13
C HIS A 315 114.71 11.48 -111.74
N LEU A 316 114.31 12.74 -111.50
CA LEU A 316 113.70 13.16 -110.23
C LEU A 316 112.31 12.53 -110.00
N LEU A 317 111.49 12.39 -111.04
CA LEU A 317 110.21 11.68 -110.97
C LEU A 317 110.40 10.20 -110.63
N LYS A 318 111.44 9.56 -111.19
CA LYS A 318 111.78 8.17 -110.88
C LYS A 318 112.24 8.01 -109.43
N THR A 319 113.05 8.95 -108.92
CA THR A 319 113.49 8.97 -107.51
C THR A 319 112.32 9.23 -106.55
N VAL A 320 111.37 10.12 -106.91
CA VAL A 320 110.17 10.37 -106.11
C VAL A 320 109.23 9.15 -106.11
N GLN A 321 109.08 8.46 -107.25
CA GLN A 321 108.32 7.21 -107.32
C GLN A 321 108.95 6.08 -106.50
N GLU A 322 110.28 5.97 -106.47
CA GLU A 322 110.98 5.02 -105.61
C GLU A 322 110.79 5.35 -104.12
N THR A 323 110.88 6.62 -103.72
CA THR A 323 110.62 7.02 -102.32
C THR A 323 109.16 6.89 -101.90
N LEU A 324 108.20 7.10 -102.80
CA LEU A 324 106.77 6.88 -102.51
C LEU A 324 106.45 5.39 -102.41
N ALA A 325 107.08 4.54 -103.22
CA ALA A 325 106.96 3.08 -103.10
C ALA A 325 107.56 2.57 -101.77
N GLU A 326 108.66 3.14 -101.30
CA GLU A 326 109.22 2.82 -99.97
C GLU A 326 108.27 3.26 -98.83
N ILE A 327 107.70 4.47 -98.90
CA ILE A 327 106.75 4.96 -97.88
C ILE A 327 105.43 4.15 -97.89
N ASP A 328 104.91 3.75 -99.05
CA ASP A 328 103.74 2.87 -99.12
C ASP A 328 104.04 1.46 -98.60
N GLN A 329 105.27 0.97 -98.78
CA GLN A 329 105.71 -0.30 -98.20
C GLN A 329 105.87 -0.20 -96.66
N GLU A 330 106.35 0.94 -96.14
CA GLU A 330 106.41 1.23 -94.69
C GLU A 330 105.02 1.43 -94.06
N LEU A 331 104.08 2.07 -94.76
CA LEU A 331 102.69 2.23 -94.33
C LEU A 331 101.93 0.90 -94.38
N SER A 332 102.15 0.08 -95.41
CA SER A 332 101.58 -1.27 -95.51
C SER A 332 102.11 -2.20 -94.42
N THR A 333 103.41 -2.16 -94.12
CA THR A 333 104.00 -2.96 -93.02
C THR A 333 103.57 -2.45 -91.64
N SER A 334 103.38 -1.13 -91.47
CA SER A 334 102.82 -0.55 -90.24
C SER A 334 101.33 -0.92 -90.04
N ARG A 335 100.52 -0.92 -91.11
CA ARG A 335 99.12 -1.39 -91.06
C ARG A 335 99.02 -2.89 -90.76
N GLN A 336 99.87 -3.74 -91.35
CA GLN A 336 99.93 -5.17 -91.00
C GLN A 336 100.35 -5.41 -89.54
N LYS A 337 101.29 -4.62 -88.99
CA LYS A 337 101.63 -4.67 -87.56
C LYS A 337 100.48 -4.20 -86.66
N GLN A 338 99.74 -3.17 -87.06
CA GLN A 338 98.59 -2.65 -86.31
C GLN A 338 97.40 -3.63 -86.32
N GLU A 339 97.14 -4.31 -87.44
CA GLU A 339 96.13 -5.37 -87.53
C GLU A 339 96.52 -6.66 -86.77
N GLN A 340 97.82 -7.03 -86.72
CA GLN A 340 98.30 -8.13 -85.88
C GLN A 340 98.24 -7.81 -84.38
N ILE A 341 98.41 -6.55 -83.98
CA ILE A 341 98.24 -6.09 -82.59
C ILE A 341 96.75 -6.14 -82.20
N GLN A 342 95.84 -5.72 -83.08
CA GLN A 342 94.40 -5.76 -82.80
C GLN A 342 93.82 -7.19 -82.77
N GLN A 343 94.35 -8.15 -83.54
CA GLN A 343 93.93 -9.56 -83.46
C GLN A 343 94.51 -10.33 -82.25
N LYS A 344 95.57 -9.83 -81.60
CA LYS A 344 96.16 -10.44 -80.39
C LYS A 344 95.48 -10.02 -79.07
N THR A 345 94.64 -9.00 -79.05
CA THR A 345 93.78 -8.66 -77.91
C THR A 345 92.40 -9.32 -78.02
N ARG A 346 92.44 -10.65 -78.21
CA ARG A 346 91.45 -11.59 -77.65
C ARG A 346 91.90 -11.84 -76.20
N PHE A 347 91.01 -11.60 -75.24
CA PHE A 347 91.00 -12.13 -73.87
C PHE A 347 92.20 -11.87 -72.94
N THR A 348 91.93 -11.07 -71.90
CA THR A 348 92.26 -11.15 -70.45
C THR A 348 92.23 -9.70 -69.94
N PHE A 349 91.33 -9.25 -69.06
CA PHE A 349 90.61 -9.88 -67.94
C PHE A 349 89.10 -9.63 -67.99
#